data_AF-A0A8T7GM20-F1
#
_entry.id   AF-A0A8T7GM20-F1
#
_cell.length_a   1.000
_cell.length_b   1.000
_cell.length_c   1.000
_cell.angle_alpha   90.00
_cell.angle_beta   90.00
_cell.angle_gamma   90.00
#
_symmetry.space_group_name_H-M   'P 1'
#
loop_
_entity.id
_entity.type
_entity.pdbx_description
1 polymer ?
#
loop_
_entity_poly.entity_id
_entity_poly.type
_entity_poly.pdbx_seq_one_letter_code
_entity_poly.pdbx_strand_id
1 'polypeptide(L)'
;MSSQIEDIIKLPNRKLIVSTNDIDLNLLSDNIVFILMVEESRGSAGGRGGGSGHRRITKIWGFRIENRNIYPYFETDDEKIIEQFEIPYSAVAMDIKLSHNQNYVIQGVSDTDLIKSYMQIVSKEKK
;
A
#
# COMPACT_ATOMS: atom_id res chain seq x y z
N MET A 1 4.85 -6.61 19.12
CA MET A 1 4.27 -7.42 18.04
C MET A 1 3.77 -6.48 16.95
N SER A 2 4.68 -6.04 16.08
CA SER A 2 4.42 -5.11 14.96
C SER A 2 4.90 -5.70 13.62
N SER A 3 5.05 -7.03 13.54
CA SER A 3 5.85 -7.64 12.47
C SER A 3 5.16 -7.58 11.11
N GLN A 4 3.86 -7.91 11.00
CA GLN A 4 3.27 -8.17 9.68
C GLN A 4 3.32 -6.98 8.70
N ILE A 5 2.97 -5.76 9.13
CA ILE A 5 3.05 -4.58 8.24
C ILE A 5 4.50 -4.28 7.86
N GLU A 6 5.43 -4.41 8.81
CA GLU A 6 6.86 -4.19 8.57
C GLU A 6 7.45 -5.25 7.67
N ASP A 7 7.05 -6.51 7.83
CA ASP A 7 7.50 -7.64 7.04
C ASP A 7 7.10 -7.41 5.58
N ILE A 8 5.86 -6.97 5.32
CA ILE A 8 5.37 -6.61 3.99
C ILE A 8 6.12 -5.40 3.42
N ILE A 9 6.37 -4.37 4.24
CA ILE A 9 7.16 -3.19 3.86
C ILE A 9 8.61 -3.58 3.51
N LYS A 10 9.18 -4.58 4.19
CA LYS A 10 10.55 -5.05 3.98
C LYS A 10 10.66 -6.05 2.82
N LEU A 11 9.55 -6.55 2.25
CA LEU A 11 9.60 -7.39 1.07
C LEU A 11 10.36 -6.69 -0.09
N PRO A 12 11.14 -7.41 -0.90
CA PRO A 12 11.88 -6.82 -2.01
C PRO A 12 10.98 -6.39 -3.17
N ASN A 13 9.73 -6.85 -3.20
CA ASN A 13 8.76 -6.49 -4.24
C ASN A 13 8.43 -4.99 -4.23
N ARG A 14 8.21 -4.46 -5.44
CA ARG A 14 7.68 -3.12 -5.62
C ARG A 14 6.28 -3.03 -5.00
N LYS A 15 6.01 -1.91 -4.35
CA LYS A 15 4.77 -1.65 -3.64
C LYS A 15 4.50 -0.15 -3.58
N LEU A 16 3.23 0.17 -3.49
CA LEU A 16 2.73 1.53 -3.27
C LEU A 16 1.99 1.56 -1.95
N ILE A 17 2.25 2.58 -1.15
CA ILE A 17 1.51 2.83 0.08
C ILE A 17 0.51 3.95 -0.13
N VAL A 18 -0.71 3.75 0.33
CA VAL A 18 -1.72 4.80 0.47
C VAL A 18 -2.05 4.92 1.95
N SER A 19 -2.01 6.13 2.49
CA SER A 19 -2.22 6.35 3.92
C SER A 19 -3.07 7.59 4.19
N THR A 20 -3.71 7.67 5.36
CA THR A 20 -4.40 8.91 5.77
C THR A 20 -3.44 10.01 6.14
N ASN A 21 -2.32 9.66 6.78
CA ASN A 21 -1.29 10.56 7.28
C ASN A 21 0.10 9.94 7.07
N ASP A 22 1.16 10.72 7.30
CA ASP A 22 2.53 10.20 7.34
C ASP A 22 2.64 8.99 8.29
N ILE A 23 3.46 8.00 7.91
CA ILE A 23 3.57 6.74 8.64
C ILE A 23 4.70 6.82 9.65
N ASP A 24 4.33 6.87 10.92
CA ASP A 24 5.24 6.65 12.05
C ASP A 24 4.60 5.65 13.02
N LEU A 25 5.12 4.42 13.02
CA LEU A 25 4.63 3.32 13.86
C LEU A 25 4.95 3.53 15.36
N ASN A 26 5.73 4.55 15.71
CA ASN A 26 6.05 4.88 17.12
C ASN A 26 5.09 5.93 17.71
N LEU A 27 4.34 6.64 16.87
CA LEU A 27 3.37 7.64 17.29
C LEU A 27 2.04 7.00 17.72
N LEU A 28 1.30 7.73 18.55
CA LEU A 28 -0.04 7.35 19.00
C LEU A 28 -1.14 7.77 18.01
N SER A 29 -0.77 8.40 16.89
CA SER A 29 -1.73 8.91 15.91
C SER A 29 -2.41 7.77 15.17
N ASP A 30 -3.73 7.90 15.02
CA ASP A 30 -4.50 6.99 14.19
C ASP A 30 -4.11 7.15 12.72
N ASN A 31 -3.96 6.02 12.03
CA ASN A 31 -3.66 6.02 10.60
C ASN A 31 -4.28 4.78 9.95
N ILE A 32 -4.85 4.96 8.76
CA ILE A 32 -5.28 3.85 7.91
C ILE A 32 -4.27 3.76 6.77
N VAL A 33 -3.74 2.56 6.55
CA VAL A 33 -2.68 2.30 5.58
C VAL A 33 -3.09 1.14 4.69
N PHE A 34 -3.02 1.35 3.38
CA PHE A 34 -3.10 0.30 2.37
C PHE A 34 -1.76 0.11 1.69
N ILE A 35 -1.38 -1.15 1.48
CA ILE A 35 -0.17 -1.54 0.74
C ILE A 35 -0.60 -2.30 -0.51
N LEU A 36 -0.32 -1.72 -1.67
CA LEU A 36 -0.62 -2.28 -2.98
C LEU A 36 0.67 -2.92 -3.52
N MET A 37 0.68 -4.23 -3.66
CA MET A 37 1.80 -4.97 -4.23
C MET A 37 1.78 -4.83 -5.75
N VAL A 38 2.87 -4.31 -6.32
CA VAL A 38 2.99 -4.04 -7.75
C VAL A 38 3.85 -5.13 -8.38
N GLU A 39 3.29 -5.82 -9.37
CA GLU A 39 4.06 -6.68 -10.26
C GLU A 39 4.44 -5.90 -11.52
N GLU A 40 5.75 -5.92 -11.83
CA GLU A 40 6.27 -5.41 -13.08
C GLU A 40 6.30 -6.55 -14.10
N SER A 41 5.55 -6.41 -15.18
CA SER A 41 5.68 -7.33 -16.31
C SER A 41 7.10 -7.23 -16.88
N ARG A 42 7.83 -8.37 -16.94
CA ARG A 42 9.22 -8.47 -17.45
C ARG A 42 9.35 -8.23 -18.97
N GLY A 43 8.36 -7.61 -19.61
CA GLY A 43 8.21 -7.51 -21.06
C GLY A 43 8.65 -6.18 -21.70
N SER A 44 9.43 -5.32 -21.03
CA SER A 44 9.93 -4.08 -21.63
C SER A 44 11.44 -3.94 -21.48
N ALA A 45 12.16 -4.80 -22.21
CA ALA A 45 13.57 -4.60 -22.50
C ALA A 45 13.83 -4.95 -23.97
N GLY A 46 14.10 -3.92 -24.79
CA GLY A 46 14.89 -4.06 -26.02
C GLY A 46 14.15 -4.53 -27.27
N GLY A 47 13.41 -3.65 -27.92
CA GLY A 47 12.98 -3.84 -29.30
C GLY A 47 12.21 -2.61 -29.76
N ARG A 48 12.50 -2.09 -30.95
CA ARG A 48 11.84 -0.91 -31.52
C ARG A 48 10.34 -1.22 -31.75
N GLY A 49 9.53 -1.03 -30.71
CA GLY A 49 8.09 -1.28 -30.69
C GLY A 49 7.57 -0.93 -29.31
N GLY A 50 6.59 -0.03 -29.24
CA GLY A 50 6.09 0.58 -28.01
C GLY A 50 5.75 -0.44 -26.91
N GLY A 51 6.66 -0.63 -25.96
CA GLY A 51 6.42 -1.44 -24.78
C GLY A 51 5.69 -0.61 -23.74
N SER A 52 4.35 -0.73 -23.69
CA SER A 52 3.60 -0.30 -22.51
C SER A 52 3.80 -1.36 -21.43
N GLY A 53 4.87 -1.22 -20.63
CA GLY A 53 5.07 -2.05 -19.44
C GLY A 53 3.86 -1.87 -18.52
N HIS A 54 2.98 -2.85 -18.47
CA HIS A 54 1.80 -2.80 -17.61
C HIS A 54 2.27 -3.02 -16.17
N ARG A 55 2.01 -2.02 -15.31
CA ARG A 55 2.09 -2.15 -13.85
C ARG A 55 0.76 -2.72 -13.39
N ARG A 56 0.79 -3.90 -12.78
CA ARG A 56 -0.41 -4.57 -12.28
C ARG A 56 -0.34 -4.67 -10.77
N ILE A 57 -1.44 -4.36 -10.09
CA ILE A 57 -1.57 -4.65 -8.66
C ILE A 57 -1.98 -6.12 -8.53
N THR A 58 -1.27 -6.87 -7.71
CA THR A 58 -1.52 -8.32 -7.53
C THR A 58 -2.05 -8.67 -6.16
N LYS A 59 -1.84 -7.79 -5.17
CA LYS A 59 -2.31 -8.01 -3.80
C LYS A 59 -2.46 -6.68 -3.09
N ILE A 60 -3.49 -6.56 -2.26
CA ILE A 60 -3.73 -5.39 -1.42
C ILE A 60 -3.85 -5.84 0.03
N TRP A 61 -3.15 -5.12 0.92
CA TRP A 61 -3.27 -5.25 2.36
C TRP A 61 -3.80 -3.96 2.96
N GLY A 62 -4.71 -4.05 3.92
CA GLY A 62 -5.24 -2.91 4.70
C GLY A 62 -4.95 -3.06 6.19
N PHE A 63 -4.36 -2.02 6.77
CA PHE A 63 -3.97 -1.93 8.18
C PHE A 63 -4.57 -0.70 8.83
N ARG A 64 -5.07 -0.87 10.05
CA ARG A 64 -5.51 0.22 10.90
C ARG A 64 -4.53 0.36 12.04
N ILE A 65 -4.02 1.55 12.24
CA ILE A 65 -3.12 1.91 13.32
C ILE A 65 -3.95 2.71 14.33
N GLU A 66 -4.04 2.23 15.56
CA GLU A 66 -4.72 2.91 16.67
C GLU A 66 -3.89 2.75 17.94
N ASN A 67 -3.57 3.84 18.63
CA ASN A 67 -2.84 3.81 19.89
C ASN A 67 -1.56 2.93 19.85
N ARG A 68 -0.75 3.04 18.79
CA ARG A 68 0.46 2.22 18.50
C ARG A 68 0.20 0.72 18.21
N ASN A 69 -1.04 0.29 18.19
CA ASN A 69 -1.40 -1.06 17.79
C ASN A 69 -1.73 -1.09 16.31
N ILE A 70 -1.27 -2.13 15.63
CA ILE A 70 -1.49 -2.33 14.20
C ILE A 70 -2.45 -3.50 14.04
N TYR A 71 -3.59 -3.25 13.40
CA TYR A 71 -4.64 -4.22 13.16
C TYR A 71 -4.76 -4.47 11.66
N PRO A 72 -4.36 -5.65 11.14
CA PRO A 72 -4.73 -6.05 9.80
C PRO A 72 -6.26 -6.21 9.75
N TYR A 73 -6.91 -5.58 8.77
CA TYR A 73 -8.37 -5.65 8.65
C TYR A 73 -8.87 -5.95 7.23
N PHE A 74 -7.98 -5.98 6.25
CA PHE A 74 -8.29 -6.31 4.87
C PHE A 74 -7.09 -6.95 4.17
N GLU A 75 -7.36 -7.98 3.37
CA GLU A 75 -6.39 -8.64 2.50
C GLU A 75 -7.17 -9.17 1.29
N THR A 76 -6.66 -8.93 0.08
CA THR A 76 -7.23 -9.51 -1.13
C THR A 76 -6.17 -9.70 -2.21
N ASP A 77 -6.29 -10.79 -2.95
CA ASP A 77 -5.62 -11.10 -4.21
C ASP A 77 -6.62 -11.32 -5.36
N ASP A 78 -7.92 -11.06 -5.13
CA ASP A 78 -8.95 -11.15 -6.17
C ASP A 78 -8.84 -9.97 -7.14
N GLU A 79 -8.53 -10.27 -8.40
CA GLU A 79 -8.39 -9.30 -9.49
C GLU A 79 -9.63 -8.41 -9.62
N LYS A 80 -10.85 -8.93 -9.46
CA LYS A 80 -12.09 -8.15 -9.59
C LYS A 80 -12.26 -7.14 -8.47
N ILE A 81 -11.76 -7.46 -7.28
CA ILE A 81 -11.78 -6.54 -6.15
C ILE A 81 -10.67 -5.50 -6.34
N ILE A 82 -9.46 -5.94 -6.71
CA ILE A 82 -8.30 -5.08 -6.96
C ILE A 82 -8.56 -4.03 -8.04
N GLU A 83 -9.24 -4.39 -9.13
CA GLU A 83 -9.58 -3.46 -10.22
C GLU A 83 -10.48 -2.30 -9.78
N GLN A 84 -11.18 -2.43 -8.64
CA GLN A 84 -11.98 -1.34 -8.07
C GLN A 84 -11.10 -0.30 -7.34
N PHE A 85 -9.89 -0.65 -6.94
CA PHE A 85 -8.97 0.25 -6.26
C PHE A 85 -8.24 1.15 -7.27
N GLU A 86 -8.36 2.46 -7.08
CA GLU A 86 -7.62 3.44 -7.86
C GLU A 86 -6.11 3.38 -7.54
N ILE A 87 -5.24 3.32 -8.55
CA ILE A 87 -3.78 3.34 -8.35
C ILE A 87 -3.30 4.81 -8.26
N PRO A 88 -2.63 5.23 -7.17
CA PRO A 88 -2.20 6.63 -7.01
C PRO A 88 -1.04 6.97 -7.95
N TYR A 89 -1.32 7.70 -9.04
CA TYR A 89 -0.29 8.18 -9.97
C TYR A 89 0.59 9.29 -9.40
N SER A 90 0.12 9.94 -8.33
CA SER A 90 0.85 10.97 -7.56
C SER A 90 1.83 10.39 -6.54
N ALA A 91 2.05 9.08 -6.50
CA ALA A 91 2.92 8.46 -5.51
C ALA A 91 4.36 8.97 -5.61
N VAL A 92 4.89 9.43 -4.47
CA VAL A 92 6.26 9.95 -4.30
C VAL A 92 7.05 9.05 -3.37
N ALA A 93 8.37 9.27 -3.29
CA ALA A 93 9.17 8.69 -2.23
C ALA A 93 8.78 9.32 -0.89
N MET A 94 8.29 8.50 0.03
CA MET A 94 7.91 8.89 1.38
C MET A 94 8.87 8.28 2.39
N ASP A 95 9.31 9.10 3.34
CA ASP A 95 9.98 8.62 4.54
C ASP A 95 8.93 8.07 5.51
N ILE A 96 9.15 6.84 5.96
CA ILE A 96 8.31 6.19 6.97
C ILE A 96 9.18 5.75 8.14
N LYS A 97 8.59 5.80 9.35
CA LYS A 97 9.23 5.31 10.57
C LYS A 97 8.58 4.00 10.98
N LEU A 98 9.36 2.93 10.92
CA LEU A 98 8.97 1.63 11.42
C LEU A 98 9.19 1.57 12.95
N SER A 99 8.89 0.43 13.58
CA SER A 99 9.22 0.25 14.99
C SER A 99 10.73 0.34 15.22
N HIS A 100 11.11 0.53 16.49
CA HIS A 100 12.52 0.69 16.90
C HIS A 100 13.23 1.86 16.19
N ASN A 101 12.48 2.89 15.80
CA ASN A 101 13.00 4.11 15.16
C ASN A 101 13.78 3.84 13.86
N GLN A 102 13.44 2.78 13.14
CA GLN A 102 14.02 2.48 11.84
C GLN A 102 13.35 3.35 10.76
N ASN A 103 14.13 4.19 10.08
CA ASN A 103 13.66 4.95 8.92
C ASN A 103 13.71 4.06 7.68
N TYR A 104 12.68 4.18 6.84
CA TYR A 104 12.58 3.47 5.57
C TYR A 104 12.00 4.39 4.50
N VAL A 105 12.38 4.18 3.24
CA VAL A 105 11.86 4.96 2.11
C VAL A 105 11.01 4.04 1.24
N ILE A 106 9.79 4.48 0.93
CA ILE A 106 8.84 3.71 0.13
C ILE A 106 8.06 4.62 -0.82
N GLN A 107 7.59 4.08 -1.94
CA GLN A 107 6.68 4.83 -2.80
C GLN A 107 5.29 4.86 -2.20
N GLY A 108 4.67 6.02 -2.13
CA GLY A 108 3.30 6.15 -1.64
C GLY A 108 2.74 7.55 -1.71
N VAL A 109 1.54 7.70 -1.18
CA VAL A 109 0.85 8.97 -1.02
C VAL A 109 0.09 9.00 0.31
N SER A 110 0.05 10.16 0.95
CA SER A 110 -0.91 10.44 2.03
C SER A 110 -2.10 11.19 1.44
N ASP A 111 -3.23 10.50 1.32
CA ASP A 111 -4.45 11.02 0.71
C ASP A 111 -5.67 10.45 1.44
N THR A 112 -6.30 11.32 2.25
CA THR A 112 -7.47 10.94 3.05
C THR A 112 -8.69 10.62 2.20
N ASP A 113 -8.86 11.27 1.04
CA ASP A 113 -10.03 11.04 0.19
C ASP A 113 -9.90 9.74 -0.60
N LEU A 114 -8.69 9.41 -1.05
CA LEU A 114 -8.40 8.10 -1.63
C LEU A 114 -8.63 6.96 -0.62
N ILE A 115 -8.20 7.15 0.64
CA ILE A 115 -8.50 6.18 1.70
C ILE A 115 -10.01 6.00 1.90
N LYS A 116 -10.79 7.09 1.92
CA LYS A 116 -12.26 6.98 2.04
C LYS A 116 -12.84 6.13 0.90
N SER A 117 -12.36 6.33 -0.33
CA SER A 117 -12.77 5.52 -1.49
C SER A 117 -12.44 4.02 -1.27
N TYR A 118 -11.22 3.71 -0.84
CA TYR A 118 -10.82 2.32 -0.55
C TYR A 118 -11.66 1.70 0.56
N MET A 119 -11.95 2.46 1.62
CA MET A 119 -12.78 1.98 2.73
C MET A 119 -14.21 1.66 2.29
N GLN A 120 -14.76 2.36 1.30
CA GLN A 120 -16.08 2.03 0.72
C GLN A 120 -16.06 0.69 -0.01
N ILE A 121 -14.97 0.37 -0.73
CA ILE A 121 -14.78 -0.92 -1.40
C ILE A 121 -14.70 -2.03 -0.33
N VAL A 122 -13.80 -1.87 0.65
CA VAL A 122 -13.64 -2.85 1.74
C VAL A 122 -14.95 -3.09 2.50
N SER A 123 -15.75 -2.04 2.72
CA SER A 123 -17.02 -2.16 3.42
C SER A 123 -18.09 -2.93 2.63
N LYS A 124 -17.99 -2.97 1.30
CA LYS A 124 -18.89 -3.76 0.44
C LYS A 124 -18.49 -5.23 0.45
N GLU A 125 -17.19 -5.54 0.43
CA GLU A 125 -16.68 -6.91 0.43
C GLU A 125 -16.89 -7.65 1.78
N LYS A 126 -17.11 -6.90 2.87
CA LYS A 126 -17.41 -7.46 4.19
C LYS A 126 -18.90 -7.75 4.44
N LYS A 127 -19.79 -7.39 3.51
CA LYS A 127 -21.23 -7.64 3.62
C LYS A 127 -21.61 -8.98 3.03
#